data_AF-A0A2S2NYR2-F1
#
_entry.id   AF-A0A2S2NYR2-F1
#
_cell.length_a   1.000
_cell.length_b   1.000
_cell.length_c   1.000
_cell.angle_alpha   90.00
_cell.angle_beta   90.00
_cell.angle_gamma   90.00
#
_symmetry.space_group_name_H-M   'P 1'
#
loop_
_entity.id
_entity.type
_entity.pdbx_description
1 polymer ?
#
loop_
_entity_poly.entity_id
_entity_poly.type
_entity_poly.pdbx_seq_one_letter_code
_entity_poly.pdbx_strand_id
1 'polypeptide(L)'
;RIRNNTTMRRRKLFADGVVRSKPKTKSSAPDKDYGLAEPLDDLFSLSPEAFAEKKTAFLKNLDDVDIDEVEQITRGQSQCDAWRNERRKRLTASKFGEICKMRENTSCKIKVHNILYKYP
;
A
#
# COMPACT_ATOMS: atom_id res chain seq x y z
N ARG A 1 -47.11 20.23 8.33
CA ARG A 1 -45.91 21.01 8.74
C ARG A 1 -44.74 20.62 7.84
N ILE A 2 -44.55 21.34 6.72
CA ILE A 2 -43.52 21.05 5.71
C ILE A 2 -42.25 21.81 6.13
N ARG A 3 -41.10 21.12 6.23
CA ARG A 3 -39.82 21.73 6.60
C ARG A 3 -39.18 22.37 5.35
N ASN A 4 -39.39 23.67 5.16
CA ASN A 4 -38.86 24.43 4.02
C ASN A 4 -37.37 24.85 4.19
N ASN A 5 -36.48 23.97 4.66
CA ASN A 5 -35.05 24.33 4.76
C ASN A 5 -34.07 23.19 4.50
N THR A 6 -34.19 22.57 3.32
CA THR A 6 -33.07 21.90 2.69
C THR A 6 -32.75 22.64 1.41
N THR A 7 -32.16 23.82 1.55
CA THR A 7 -31.32 24.37 0.47
C THR A 7 -30.19 23.38 0.30
N MET A 8 -30.37 22.40 -0.59
CA MET A 8 -29.34 21.46 -0.99
C MET A 8 -28.21 22.28 -1.57
N ARG A 9 -27.23 22.66 -0.73
CA ARG A 9 -25.93 23.16 -1.17
C ARG A 9 -25.28 22.00 -1.91
N ARG A 10 -25.65 21.84 -3.18
CA ARG A 10 -24.98 20.97 -4.14
C ARG A 10 -23.50 21.37 -4.04
N ARG A 11 -22.64 20.49 -3.54
CA ARG A 11 -21.19 20.75 -3.50
C ARG A 11 -20.80 21.15 -4.91
N LYS A 12 -20.40 22.41 -5.12
CA LYS A 12 -19.78 22.82 -6.38
C LYS A 12 -18.52 21.98 -6.51
N LEU A 13 -18.52 21.05 -7.47
CA LEU A 13 -17.39 20.15 -7.74
C LEU A 13 -16.18 20.91 -8.30
N PHE A 14 -16.39 22.12 -8.82
CA PHE A 14 -15.36 22.99 -9.36
C PHE A 14 -15.63 24.41 -8.87
N ALA A 15 -14.64 25.02 -8.24
CA ALA A 15 -14.66 26.45 -7.93
C ALA A 15 -14.02 27.18 -9.11
N ASP A 16 -14.77 28.09 -9.77
CA ASP A 16 -14.23 29.02 -10.78
C ASP A 16 -13.45 30.14 -10.08
N GLY A 17 -12.42 29.77 -9.34
CA GLY A 17 -11.56 30.66 -8.59
C GLY A 17 -10.10 30.26 -8.77
N VAL A 18 -9.21 31.27 -8.74
CA VAL A 18 -7.76 31.14 -8.91
C VAL A 18 -7.24 29.86 -8.24
N VAL A 19 -6.72 28.95 -9.05
CA VAL A 19 -6.09 27.71 -8.61
C VAL A 19 -4.93 28.11 -7.72
N ARG A 20 -5.07 27.95 -6.39
CA ARG A 20 -3.91 28.07 -5.49
C ARG A 20 -2.91 27.00 -5.91
N SER A 21 -1.84 27.41 -6.59
CA SER A 21 -0.74 26.51 -6.90
C SER A 21 -0.17 26.05 -5.57
N LYS A 22 -0.44 24.80 -5.17
CA LYS A 22 0.28 24.21 -4.06
C LYS A 22 1.78 24.32 -4.40
N PRO A 23 2.61 24.87 -3.50
CA PRO A 23 4.05 24.87 -3.73
C PRO A 23 4.47 23.43 -3.97
N LYS A 24 5.00 23.14 -5.17
CA LYS A 24 5.62 21.86 -5.45
C LYS A 24 6.92 21.85 -4.66
N THR A 25 6.90 21.32 -3.43
CA THR A 25 8.12 20.93 -2.74
C THR A 25 8.72 19.77 -3.52
N LYS A 26 9.46 20.07 -4.59
CA LYS A 26 10.30 19.09 -5.26
C LYS A 26 11.60 19.01 -4.45
N SER A 27 11.59 18.23 -3.38
CA SER A 27 12.85 17.78 -2.81
C SER A 27 13.43 16.74 -3.77
N SER A 28 14.53 17.07 -4.43
CA SER A 28 15.39 16.09 -5.11
C SER A 28 16.35 15.40 -4.14
N ALA A 29 16.16 15.63 -2.84
CA ALA A 29 16.91 14.94 -1.80
C ALA A 29 16.62 13.43 -1.89
N PRO A 30 17.63 12.58 -1.65
CA PRO A 30 17.41 11.16 -1.42
C PRO A 30 16.30 10.98 -0.37
N ASP A 31 15.51 9.93 -0.54
CA ASP A 31 14.53 9.55 0.48
C ASP A 31 15.26 9.45 1.82
N LYS A 32 14.71 10.05 2.87
CA LYS A 32 15.32 10.06 4.20
C LYS A 32 15.59 8.63 4.69
N ASP A 33 14.76 7.69 4.25
CA ASP A 33 14.85 6.27 4.61
C ASP A 33 15.65 5.45 3.58
N TYR A 34 16.01 6.04 2.43
CA TYR A 34 16.81 5.41 1.36
C TYR A 34 17.90 6.37 0.82
N GLY A 35 18.70 6.95 1.74
CA GLY A 35 19.87 7.76 1.37
C GLY A 35 20.74 7.02 0.36
N LEU A 36 21.28 7.71 -0.67
CA LEU A 36 22.06 7.17 -1.82
C LEU A 36 22.02 5.65 -1.91
N ALA A 37 20.82 5.09 -2.15
CA ALA A 37 20.65 3.64 -2.13
C ALA A 37 21.63 3.07 -3.17
N GLU A 38 22.44 2.10 -2.73
CA GLU A 38 23.29 1.37 -3.66
C GLU A 38 22.41 0.89 -4.83
N PRO A 39 22.91 0.98 -6.08
CA PRO A 39 22.21 0.43 -7.21
C PRO A 39 21.74 -0.97 -6.83
N LEU A 40 20.46 -1.27 -7.06
CA LEU A 40 19.98 -2.64 -6.94
C LEU A 40 20.92 -3.49 -7.79
N ASP A 41 21.81 -4.23 -7.15
CA ASP A 41 22.80 -5.02 -7.88
C ASP A 41 22.05 -5.85 -8.92
N ASP A 42 22.55 -5.85 -10.15
CA ASP A 42 22.09 -6.76 -11.20
C ASP A 42 22.18 -8.25 -10.77
N LEU A 43 22.71 -8.53 -9.58
CA LEU A 43 22.60 -9.78 -8.84
C LEU A 43 21.15 -10.25 -8.62
N PHE A 44 20.16 -9.35 -8.67
CA PHE A 44 18.73 -9.70 -8.68
C PHE A 44 18.14 -9.98 -10.08
N SER A 45 18.99 -10.22 -11.08
CA SER A 45 18.61 -10.87 -12.34
C SER A 45 18.23 -12.33 -12.10
N LEU A 46 17.22 -12.58 -11.27
CA LEU A 46 16.61 -13.89 -11.21
C LEU A 46 16.13 -14.24 -12.62
N SER A 47 16.50 -15.43 -13.10
CA SER A 47 15.90 -15.93 -14.32
C SER A 47 14.37 -15.90 -14.16
N PRO A 48 13.62 -15.66 -15.25
CA PRO A 48 12.17 -15.68 -15.18
C PRO A 48 11.62 -16.98 -14.55
N GLU A 49 12.32 -18.09 -14.77
CA GLU A 49 12.05 -19.39 -14.16
C GLU A 49 12.28 -19.39 -12.63
N ALA A 50 13.46 -18.98 -12.16
CA ALA A 50 13.76 -18.90 -10.73
C ALA A 50 12.79 -17.94 -10.00
N PHE A 51 12.36 -16.87 -10.67
CA PHE A 51 11.35 -15.97 -10.12
C PHE A 51 9.98 -16.66 -10.00
N ALA A 52 9.57 -17.42 -11.02
CA ALA A 52 8.33 -18.18 -10.99
C ALA A 52 8.35 -19.25 -9.89
N GLU A 53 9.47 -19.96 -9.72
CA GLU A 53 9.66 -20.93 -8.64
C GLU A 53 9.53 -20.27 -7.27
N LYS A 54 10.26 -19.18 -7.01
CA LYS A 54 10.15 -18.45 -5.74
C LYS A 54 8.75 -17.92 -5.49
N LYS A 55 8.06 -17.42 -6.54
CA LYS A 55 6.68 -16.97 -6.45
C LYS A 55 5.75 -18.11 -6.02
N THR A 56 5.87 -19.28 -6.65
CA THR A 56 5.01 -20.42 -6.33
C THR A 56 5.29 -20.98 -4.94
N ALA A 57 6.56 -21.07 -4.54
CA ALA A 57 6.95 -21.45 -3.19
C ALA A 57 6.39 -20.48 -2.14
N PHE A 58 6.48 -19.17 -2.40
CA PHE A 58 5.94 -18.15 -1.50
C PHE A 58 4.41 -18.26 -1.34
N LEU A 59 3.67 -18.51 -2.43
CA LEU A 59 2.22 -18.69 -2.36
C LEU A 59 1.84 -19.95 -1.59
N LYS A 60 2.53 -21.08 -1.83
CA LYS A 60 2.31 -22.31 -1.04
C LYS A 60 2.54 -22.09 0.45
N ASN A 61 3.63 -21.39 0.80
CA ASN A 61 3.94 -21.06 2.19
C ASN A 61 2.91 -20.11 2.83
N LEU A 62 2.11 -19.37 2.05
CA LEU A 62 1.03 -18.52 2.58
C LEU A 62 -0.26 -19.29 2.81
N ASP A 63 -0.50 -20.33 2.01
CA ASP A 63 -1.69 -21.19 2.06
C ASP A 63 -1.56 -22.27 3.15
N ASP A 64 -0.36 -22.79 3.38
CA ASP A 64 -0.07 -23.86 4.37
C ASP A 64 0.00 -23.36 5.83
N VAL A 65 -0.37 -22.11 6.08
CA VAL A 65 -0.27 -21.51 7.41
C VAL A 65 -1.46 -21.88 8.27
N ASP A 66 -1.19 -22.27 9.52
CA ASP A 66 -2.23 -22.45 10.53
C ASP A 66 -2.87 -21.09 10.89
N ILE A 67 -4.15 -20.95 10.52
CA ILE A 67 -4.92 -19.73 10.70
C ILE A 67 -5.17 -19.45 12.19
N ASP A 68 -5.37 -20.51 12.99
CA ASP A 68 -5.68 -20.38 14.41
C ASP A 68 -4.43 -19.96 15.20
N GLU A 69 -3.27 -20.51 14.85
CA GLU A 69 -1.99 -20.07 15.43
C GLU A 69 -1.71 -18.60 15.09
N VAL A 70 -1.90 -18.20 13.82
CA VAL A 70 -1.70 -16.82 13.40
C VAL A 70 -2.64 -15.86 14.12
N GLU A 71 -3.90 -16.23 14.33
CA GLU A 71 -4.84 -15.42 15.11
C GLU A 71 -4.30 -15.20 16.52
N GLN A 72 -3.91 -16.28 17.21
CA GLN A 72 -3.44 -16.23 18.59
C GLN A 72 -2.20 -15.35 18.77
N ILE A 73 -1.16 -15.56 17.95
CA ILE A 73 0.11 -14.82 18.07
C ILE A 73 -0.05 -13.35 17.67
N THR A 74 -1.11 -13.01 16.93
CA THR A 74 -1.32 -11.64 16.43
C THR A 74 -2.44 -10.88 17.13
N ARG A 75 -3.05 -11.41 18.19
CA ARG A 75 -4.08 -10.71 19.01
C ARG A 75 -3.65 -9.33 19.50
N GLY A 76 -2.36 -9.14 19.76
CA GLY A 76 -1.77 -7.86 20.14
C GLY A 76 -1.77 -6.78 19.04
N GLN A 77 -2.19 -7.13 17.82
CA GLN A 77 -2.27 -6.24 16.66
C GLN A 77 -0.99 -5.41 16.47
N SER A 78 -1.08 -4.08 16.41
CA SER A 78 0.06 -3.18 16.14
C SER A 78 1.16 -3.24 17.20
N GLN A 79 0.87 -3.75 18.40
CA GLN A 79 1.87 -3.92 19.46
C GLN A 79 2.71 -5.18 19.27
N CYS A 80 2.32 -6.08 18.37
CA CYS A 80 3.00 -7.33 18.09
C CYS A 80 3.78 -7.27 16.76
N ASP A 81 5.05 -7.66 16.79
CA ASP A 81 5.87 -7.79 15.58
C ASP A 81 5.36 -8.86 14.62
N ALA A 82 4.82 -9.96 15.14
CA ALA A 82 4.23 -11.01 14.31
C ALA A 82 3.08 -10.47 13.45
N TRP A 83 2.21 -9.63 14.01
CA TRP A 83 1.13 -8.99 13.25
C TRP A 83 1.65 -8.09 12.14
N ARG A 84 2.72 -7.34 12.40
CA ARG A 84 3.38 -6.50 11.40
C ARG A 84 3.96 -7.34 10.27
N ASN A 85 4.63 -8.43 10.60
CA ASN A 85 5.25 -9.33 9.64
C ASN A 85 4.20 -10.04 8.78
N GLU A 86 3.12 -10.55 9.36
CA GLU A 86 2.04 -11.19 8.61
C GLU A 86 1.33 -10.21 7.67
N ARG A 87 1.08 -8.96 8.11
CA ARG A 87 0.46 -7.93 7.27
C ARG A 87 1.33 -7.46 6.11
N ARG A 88 2.66 -7.56 6.22
CA ARG A 88 3.60 -7.24 5.11
C ARG A 88 3.55 -8.28 4.00
N LYS A 89 3.33 -9.55 4.37
CA LYS A 89 3.25 -10.67 3.43
C LYS A 89 1.87 -10.79 2.77
N ARG A 90 0.82 -10.27 3.41
CA ARG A 90 -0.59 -10.49 3.02
C ARG A 90 -1.29 -9.20 2.56
N LEU A 91 -2.21 -9.35 1.59
CA LEU A 91 -3.09 -8.25 1.21
C LEU A 91 -4.24 -8.12 2.23
N THR A 92 -4.23 -7.05 3.00
CA THR A 92 -5.23 -6.81 4.06
C THR A 92 -6.49 -6.12 3.54
N ALA A 93 -7.62 -6.35 4.20
CA ALA A 93 -8.92 -5.74 3.83
C ALA A 93 -8.85 -4.21 3.69
N SER A 94 -8.12 -3.53 4.59
CA SER A 94 -7.91 -2.08 4.54
C SER A 94 -7.19 -1.58 3.28
N LYS A 95 -6.42 -2.44 2.61
CA LYS A 95 -5.68 -2.12 1.38
C LYS A 95 -6.37 -2.66 0.13
N PHE A 96 -7.17 -3.72 0.27
CA PHE A 96 -7.84 -4.39 -0.84
C PHE A 96 -8.65 -3.43 -1.72
N GLY A 97 -9.49 -2.58 -1.12
CA GLY A 97 -10.31 -1.63 -1.87
C GLY A 97 -9.50 -0.58 -2.65
N GLU A 98 -8.31 -0.20 -2.16
CA GLU A 98 -7.40 0.71 -2.86
C GLU A 98 -6.78 0.05 -4.09
N ILE A 99 -6.45 -1.23 -3.99
CA ILE A 99 -5.87 -2.01 -5.10
C ILE A 99 -6.94 -2.30 -6.16
N CYS A 100 -8.14 -2.76 -5.78
CA CYS A 100 -9.20 -3.08 -6.73
C CYS A 100 -9.71 -1.86 -7.52
N LYS A 101 -9.58 -0.66 -6.95
CA LYS A 101 -9.98 0.60 -7.61
C LYS A 101 -8.87 1.24 -8.45
N MET A 102 -7.69 0.62 -8.50
CA MET A 102 -6.56 1.11 -9.25
C MET A 102 -6.86 1.01 -10.76
N ARG A 103 -6.55 2.07 -11.50
CA ARG A 103 -6.68 2.03 -12.97
C ARG A 103 -5.52 1.23 -13.55
N GLU A 104 -5.74 0.62 -14.71
CA GLU A 104 -4.72 -0.17 -15.43
C GLU A 104 -3.43 0.62 -15.69
N ASN A 105 -3.55 1.92 -15.96
CA ASN A 105 -2.41 2.82 -16.20
C ASN A 105 -1.77 3.38 -14.93
N THR A 106 -2.32 3.10 -13.74
CA THR A 106 -1.76 3.58 -12.48
C THR A 106 -0.69 2.62 -12.01
N SER A 107 0.55 3.11 -11.85
CA SER A 107 1.65 2.30 -11.35
C SER A 107 1.38 1.78 -9.93
N CYS A 108 1.59 0.47 -9.72
CA CYS A 108 1.48 -0.17 -8.41
C CYS A 108 2.69 0.10 -7.50
N LYS A 109 3.79 0.66 -8.01
CA LYS A 109 5.08 0.83 -7.31
C LYS A 109 4.92 1.43 -5.92
N ILE A 110 4.21 2.56 -5.82
CA ILE A 110 4.00 3.27 -4.55
C ILE A 110 3.14 2.43 -3.60
N LYS A 111 2.15 1.68 -4.11
CA LYS A 111 1.29 0.82 -3.28
C LYS A 111 2.06 -0.35 -2.72
N VAL A 112 2.86 -1.02 -3.54
CA VAL A 112 3.74 -2.13 -3.13
C VAL A 112 4.73 -1.63 -2.08
N HIS A 113 5.40 -0.50 -2.33
CA HIS A 113 6.28 0.13 -1.35
C HIS A 113 5.57 0.41 -0.02
N ASN A 114 4.33 0.91 -0.09
CA ASN A 114 3.53 1.20 1.10
C ASN A 114 3.02 -0.04 1.85
N ILE A 115 3.03 -1.21 1.23
CA ILE A 115 2.65 -2.47 1.90
C ILE A 115 3.88 -3.09 2.56
N LEU A 116 5.03 -3.04 1.88
CA LEU A 116 6.26 -3.67 2.33
C LEU A 116 7.00 -2.84 3.40
N TYR A 117 7.17 -1.54 3.16
CA TYR A 117 8.11 -0.71 3.90
C TYR A 117 7.45 0.37 4.75
N LYS A 118 6.29 0.87 4.32
CA LYS A 118 5.59 1.93 5.06
C LYS A 118 4.99 1.37 6.34
N TYR A 119 5.67 1.61 7.46
CA TYR A 119 5.11 1.48 8.78
C TYR A 119 4.15 2.65 9.10
N PRO A 120 3.10 2.43 9.92
CA PRO A 120 2.51 3.47 10.77
C PRO A 120 3.47 3.94 11.87
#